data_AF-A0A969F8W7-F1
#
_entry.id   AF-A0A969F8W7-F1
#
_cell.length_a   1.000
_cell.length_b   1.000
_cell.length_c   1.000
_cell.angle_alpha   90.00
_cell.angle_beta   90.00
_cell.angle_gamma   90.00
#
_symmetry.space_group_name_H-M   'P 1'
#
loop_
_entity.id
_entity.type
_entity.pdbx_description
1 polymer ?
#
loop_
_entity_poly.entity_id
_entity_poly.type
_entity_poly.pdbx_seq_one_letter_code
_entity_poly.pdbx_strand_id
1 'polypeptide(L)'
;MTPRTPIARDTIAQITHVNPRTQRRYEKAARVRSQTNFAVGGMVNAESSQHVAWQHGNAAFRLNDKKGLQGKNGQSYTAWQLPNSYAGPHRLQPKGQQKRINQALSDLFMQGMTGNGQCRYEKRFYGHGRAAAKAYNRQIDREIYWYDDRTRVWYCLESSSPK
;
A
#
# COMPACT_ATOMS: atom_id res chain seq x y z
N MET A 1 -9.59 -9.02 -11.82
CA MET A 1 -10.06 -7.64 -11.52
C MET A 1 -8.81 -6.88 -11.12
N THR A 2 -8.36 -5.87 -11.86
CA THR A 2 -7.09 -5.21 -11.51
C THR A 2 -7.23 -4.53 -10.15
N PRO A 3 -6.35 -4.83 -9.18
CA PRO A 3 -6.38 -4.17 -7.88
C PRO A 3 -6.14 -2.68 -8.07
N ARG A 4 -6.97 -1.87 -7.42
CA ARG A 4 -6.79 -0.42 -7.43
C ARG A 4 -5.66 -0.05 -6.48
N THR A 5 -4.88 0.95 -6.85
CA THR A 5 -3.74 1.41 -6.06
C THR A 5 -4.19 1.94 -4.71
N PRO A 6 -3.58 1.48 -3.60
CA PRO A 6 -3.80 2.02 -2.26
C PRO A 6 -3.53 3.53 -2.21
N ILE A 7 -4.37 4.28 -1.50
CA ILE A 7 -4.15 5.70 -1.22
C ILE A 7 -4.60 6.05 0.21
N ALA A 8 -3.75 6.78 0.94
CA ALA A 8 -4.05 7.17 2.30
C ALA A 8 -5.16 8.23 2.34
N ARG A 9 -5.98 8.18 3.40
CA ARG A 9 -7.09 9.12 3.57
C ARG A 9 -6.58 10.56 3.65
N ASP A 10 -5.49 10.77 4.37
CA ASP A 10 -4.89 12.09 4.55
C ASP A 10 -4.37 12.65 3.23
N THR A 11 -3.81 11.80 2.35
CA THR A 11 -3.42 12.20 0.99
C THR A 11 -4.63 12.67 0.18
N ILE A 12 -5.77 11.98 0.27
CA ILE A 12 -6.97 12.45 -0.44
C ILE A 12 -7.47 13.78 0.14
N ALA A 13 -7.46 13.94 1.46
CA ALA A 13 -7.85 15.18 2.12
C ALA A 13 -6.94 16.35 1.71
N GLN A 14 -5.63 16.12 1.58
CA GLN A 14 -4.65 17.11 1.12
C GLN A 14 -4.89 17.55 -0.33
N ILE A 15 -5.24 16.62 -1.23
CA ILE A 15 -5.48 16.94 -2.65
C ILE A 15 -6.83 17.60 -2.87
N THR A 16 -7.86 17.12 -2.17
CA THR A 16 -9.22 17.60 -2.35
C THR A 16 -9.52 18.83 -1.51
N HIS A 17 -8.68 19.11 -0.50
CA HIS A 17 -8.90 20.11 0.54
C HIS A 17 -10.24 19.92 1.29
N VAL A 18 -10.78 18.69 1.29
CA VAL A 18 -12.01 18.33 2.00
C VAL A 18 -11.64 17.58 3.28
N ASN A 19 -12.24 17.98 4.40
CA ASN A 19 -12.08 17.25 5.66
C ASN A 19 -12.45 15.76 5.50
N PRO A 20 -11.67 14.81 6.07
CA PRO A 20 -11.93 13.38 5.96
C PRO A 20 -13.37 12.95 6.32
N ARG A 21 -14.00 13.59 7.32
CA ARG A 21 -15.38 13.29 7.73
C ARG A 21 -16.39 13.69 6.67
N THR A 22 -16.24 14.88 6.09
CA THR A 22 -17.08 15.36 4.98
C THR A 22 -16.87 14.51 3.74
N GLN A 23 -15.62 14.15 3.45
CA GLN A 23 -15.30 13.28 2.34
C GLN A 23 -15.99 11.92 2.44
N ARG A 24 -16.02 11.28 3.63
CA ARG A 24 -16.77 10.03 3.85
C ARG A 24 -18.27 10.19 3.57
N ARG A 25 -18.85 11.33 3.95
CA ARG A 25 -20.26 11.62 3.67
C ARG A 25 -20.51 11.74 2.16
N TYR A 26 -19.62 12.42 1.44
CA TYR A 26 -19.69 12.53 -0.03
C TYR A 26 -19.50 11.19 -0.71
N GLU A 27 -18.51 10.40 -0.29
CA GLU A 27 -18.27 9.04 -0.80
C GLU A 27 -19.48 8.14 -0.60
N LYS A 28 -20.13 8.20 0.58
CA LYS A 28 -21.36 7.45 0.85
C LYS A 28 -22.49 7.87 -0.09
N ALA A 29 -22.72 9.18 -0.25
CA ALA A 29 -23.74 9.70 -1.16
C ALA A 29 -23.46 9.34 -2.63
N ALA A 30 -22.20 9.39 -3.02
CA ALA A 30 -21.69 9.05 -4.34
C ALA A 30 -21.55 7.54 -4.60
N ARG A 31 -21.85 6.69 -3.60
CA ARG A 31 -21.74 5.22 -3.66
C ARG A 31 -20.31 4.75 -4.00
N VAL A 32 -19.30 5.45 -3.50
CA VAL A 32 -17.89 5.03 -3.58
C VAL A 32 -17.68 3.83 -2.66
N ARG A 33 -17.12 2.76 -3.21
CA ARG A 33 -16.72 1.56 -2.49
C ARG A 33 -15.28 1.72 -2.01
N SER A 34 -15.03 1.44 -0.74
CA SER A 34 -13.69 1.34 -0.16
C SER A 34 -13.33 -0.13 0.06
N GLN A 35 -12.10 -0.51 -0.28
CA GLN A 35 -11.52 -1.81 0.00
C GLN A 35 -10.35 -1.65 0.95
N THR A 36 -10.35 -2.39 2.05
CA THR A 36 -9.21 -2.49 2.96
C THR A 36 -8.14 -3.36 2.36
N ASN A 37 -6.88 -2.94 2.48
CA ASN A 37 -5.74 -3.65 1.95
C ASN A 37 -4.81 -4.10 3.07
N PHE A 38 -4.23 -5.27 2.90
CA PHE A 38 -3.23 -5.83 3.80
C PHE A 38 -2.01 -6.25 2.98
N ALA A 39 -0.84 -6.04 3.55
CA ALA A 39 0.40 -6.60 3.07
C ALA A 39 0.82 -7.78 3.96
N VAL A 40 1.41 -8.80 3.34
CA VAL A 40 2.00 -9.95 4.01
C VAL A 40 3.49 -9.96 3.70
N GLY A 41 4.30 -10.04 4.74
CA GLY A 41 5.76 -10.18 4.67
C GLY A 41 6.23 -11.59 5.01
N GLY A 42 7.47 -11.69 5.47
CA GLY A 42 8.11 -12.95 5.84
C GLY A 42 7.43 -13.71 7.00
N MET A 43 7.93 -14.92 7.24
CA MET A 43 7.52 -15.75 8.38
C MET A 43 7.87 -15.05 9.71
N VAL A 44 6.99 -15.22 10.70
CA VAL A 44 7.20 -14.65 12.04
C VAL A 44 8.43 -15.26 12.68
N ASN A 45 9.40 -14.41 12.99
CA ASN A 45 10.46 -14.67 13.96
C ASN A 45 10.60 -13.45 14.88
N ALA A 46 11.35 -13.55 15.98
CA ALA A 46 11.42 -12.49 16.98
C ALA A 46 11.96 -11.17 16.39
N GLU A 47 12.97 -11.26 15.53
CA GLU A 47 13.64 -10.14 14.88
C GLU A 47 12.73 -9.47 13.82
N SER A 48 12.07 -10.26 12.97
CA SER A 48 11.15 -9.79 11.94
C SER A 48 9.92 -9.12 12.53
N SER A 49 9.43 -9.62 13.66
CA SER A 49 8.29 -9.02 14.37
C SER A 49 8.62 -7.63 14.91
N GLN A 50 9.80 -7.47 15.52
CA GLN A 50 10.25 -6.18 16.04
C GLN A 50 10.56 -5.20 14.91
N HIS A 51 11.23 -5.66 13.85
CA HIS A 51 11.55 -4.82 12.69
C HIS A 51 10.29 -4.32 11.99
N VAL A 52 9.30 -5.18 11.75
CA VAL A 52 8.04 -4.77 11.12
C VAL A 52 7.20 -3.90 12.06
N ALA A 53 7.17 -4.18 13.36
CA ALA A 53 6.52 -3.30 14.33
C ALA A 53 7.18 -1.92 14.38
N TRP A 54 8.50 -1.83 14.25
CA TRP A 54 9.22 -0.57 14.15
C TRP A 54 8.88 0.19 12.87
N GLN A 55 8.85 -0.51 11.72
CA GLN A 55 8.60 0.11 10.42
C GLN A 55 7.13 0.50 10.18
N HIS A 56 6.18 -0.24 10.73
CA HIS A 56 4.76 -0.07 10.42
C HIS A 56 3.90 0.27 11.65
N GLY A 57 4.49 0.27 12.85
CA GLY A 57 3.83 0.64 14.09
C GLY A 57 2.61 -0.23 14.38
N ASN A 58 1.54 0.41 14.85
CA ASN A 58 0.28 -0.25 15.22
C ASN A 58 -0.47 -0.90 14.04
N ALA A 59 -0.03 -0.69 12.80
CA ALA A 59 -0.62 -1.33 11.64
C ALA A 59 -0.13 -2.78 11.45
N ALA A 60 0.95 -3.18 12.14
CA ALA A 60 1.52 -4.52 12.07
C ALA A 60 0.78 -5.52 12.99
N PHE A 61 0.58 -6.75 12.50
CA PHE A 61 -0.05 -7.84 13.23
C PHE A 61 0.44 -9.21 12.75
N ARG A 62 0.20 -10.24 13.56
CA ARG A 62 0.49 -11.64 13.21
C ARG A 62 -0.65 -12.25 12.41
N LEU A 63 -0.35 -12.77 11.23
CA LEU A 63 -1.27 -13.53 10.38
C LEU A 63 -1.01 -15.03 10.57
N ASN A 64 -2.01 -15.76 11.07
CA ASN A 64 -1.95 -17.22 11.17
C ASN A 64 -2.57 -17.84 9.91
N ASP A 65 -1.74 -18.45 9.05
CA ASP A 65 -2.18 -19.06 7.81
C ASP A 65 -2.66 -20.49 8.02
N LYS A 66 -3.89 -20.62 8.51
CA LYS A 66 -4.58 -21.92 8.71
C LYS A 66 -4.94 -22.66 7.42
N LYS A 67 -4.79 -22.02 6.26
CA LYS A 67 -5.21 -22.56 4.96
C LYS A 67 -4.02 -22.87 4.05
N GLY A 68 -2.79 -22.50 4.44
CA GLY A 68 -1.60 -22.66 3.59
C GLY A 68 -1.65 -21.80 2.33
N LEU A 69 -2.31 -20.64 2.37
CA LEU A 69 -2.41 -19.73 1.23
C LEU A 69 -1.12 -18.94 1.00
N GLN A 70 -0.30 -18.77 2.03
CA GLN A 70 0.94 -18.01 2.04
C GLN A 70 2.18 -18.92 2.01
N GLY A 71 2.00 -20.22 2.23
CA GLY A 71 3.06 -21.22 2.25
C GLY A 71 2.64 -22.50 2.97
N LYS A 72 3.44 -22.97 3.93
CA LYS A 72 3.10 -24.19 4.67
C LYS A 72 1.90 -23.93 5.59
N ASN A 73 0.95 -24.87 5.58
CA ASN A 73 -0.23 -24.79 6.42
C ASN A 73 0.14 -24.69 7.91
N GLY A 74 -0.55 -23.81 8.64
CA GLY A 74 -0.39 -23.61 10.09
C GLY A 74 0.73 -22.63 10.46
N GLN A 75 1.44 -22.07 9.48
CA GLN A 75 2.51 -21.12 9.74
C GLN A 75 2.00 -19.70 10.03
N SER A 76 2.84 -18.92 10.70
CA SER A 76 2.55 -17.54 11.04
C SER A 76 3.43 -16.59 10.23
N TYR A 77 2.82 -15.55 9.69
CA TYR A 77 3.47 -14.51 8.90
C TYR A 77 3.27 -13.15 9.53
N THR A 78 4.22 -12.25 9.31
CA THR A 78 4.04 -10.87 9.72
C THR A 78 3.23 -10.15 8.63
N ALA A 79 2.19 -9.43 9.03
CA ALA A 79 1.31 -8.70 8.13
C ALA A 79 1.09 -7.27 8.63
N TRP A 80 0.72 -6.36 7.74
CA TRP A 80 0.37 -5.00 8.12
C TRP A 80 -0.74 -4.41 7.27
N GLN A 81 -1.45 -3.45 7.84
CA GLN A 81 -2.49 -2.72 7.12
C GLN A 81 -1.88 -1.71 6.15
N LEU A 82 -2.32 -1.78 4.89
CA LEU A 82 -2.03 -0.77 3.88
C LEU A 82 -3.19 0.24 3.77
N PRO A 83 -2.96 1.41 3.15
CA PRO A 83 -4.04 2.32 2.81
C PRO A 83 -5.15 1.65 2.00
N ASN A 84 -6.37 2.17 2.09
CA ASN A 84 -7.51 1.62 1.36
C ASN A 84 -7.44 1.96 -0.13
N SER A 85 -8.12 1.15 -0.94
CA SER A 85 -8.40 1.45 -2.34
C SER A 85 -9.84 1.92 -2.50
N TYR A 86 -10.08 2.86 -3.43
CA TYR A 86 -11.39 3.46 -3.64
C TYR A 86 -11.90 3.28 -5.08
N ALA A 87 -13.18 2.97 -5.23
CA ALA A 87 -13.84 2.76 -6.51
C ALA A 87 -15.22 3.42 -6.52
N GLY A 88 -15.42 4.45 -7.33
CA GLY A 88 -16.71 5.08 -7.56
C GLY A 88 -17.35 4.67 -8.89
N PRO A 89 -18.66 4.89 -9.06
CA PRO A 89 -19.38 4.66 -10.32
C PRO A 89 -19.12 5.75 -11.38
N HIS A 90 -18.35 6.78 -11.04
CA HIS A 90 -18.12 7.93 -11.90
C HIS A 90 -17.20 7.61 -13.08
N ARG A 91 -17.46 8.28 -14.21
CA ARG A 91 -16.56 8.28 -15.37
C ARG A 91 -15.21 8.88 -14.97
N LEU A 92 -14.14 8.30 -15.50
CA LEU A 92 -12.81 8.85 -15.33
C LEU A 92 -12.72 10.27 -15.91
N GLN A 93 -11.96 11.13 -15.24
CA GLN A 93 -11.67 12.48 -15.70
C GLN A 93 -10.91 12.47 -17.04
N PRO A 94 -10.93 13.55 -17.83
CA PRO A 94 -10.08 13.67 -19.01
C PRO A 94 -8.59 13.52 -18.68
N LYS A 95 -7.78 13.05 -19.64
CA LYS A 95 -6.35 12.76 -19.45
C LYS A 95 -5.56 13.94 -18.85
N GLY A 96 -5.86 15.18 -19.26
CA GLY A 96 -5.20 16.38 -18.73
C GLY A 96 -5.42 16.58 -17.23
N GLN A 97 -6.65 16.40 -16.75
CA GLN A 97 -6.96 16.47 -15.33
C GLN A 97 -6.35 15.32 -14.55
N GLN A 98 -6.34 14.10 -15.11
CA GLN A 98 -5.63 12.97 -14.51
C GLN A 98 -4.14 13.27 -14.33
N LYS A 99 -3.48 13.85 -15.35
CA LYS A 99 -2.07 14.24 -15.28
C LYS A 99 -1.83 15.25 -14.15
N ARG A 100 -2.69 16.27 -14.02
CA ARG A 100 -2.57 17.28 -12.96
C ARG A 100 -2.71 16.67 -11.56
N ILE A 101 -3.67 15.77 -11.38
CA ILE A 101 -3.86 15.03 -10.12
C ILE A 101 -2.64 14.14 -9.82
N ASN A 102 -2.12 13.44 -10.84
CA ASN A 102 -0.93 12.60 -10.69
C ASN A 102 0.32 13.42 -10.35
N GLN A 103 0.45 14.64 -10.89
CA GLN A 103 1.52 15.55 -10.51
C GLN A 103 1.39 15.98 -9.05
N ALA A 104 0.20 16.42 -8.62
CA ALA A 104 -0.04 16.79 -7.23
C ALA A 104 0.20 15.62 -6.25
N LEU A 105 -0.15 14.39 -6.64
CA LEU A 105 0.20 13.18 -5.89
C LEU A 105 1.71 12.97 -5.78
N SER A 106 2.44 13.19 -6.88
CA SER A 106 3.91 13.13 -6.89
C SER A 106 4.52 14.22 -6.00
N ASP A 107 3.97 15.42 -6.01
CA ASP A 107 4.48 16.55 -5.23
C ASP A 107 4.22 16.36 -3.73
N LEU A 108 3.02 15.88 -3.35
CA LEU A 108 2.70 15.55 -1.95
C LEU A 108 3.58 14.44 -1.39
N PHE A 109 3.95 13.47 -2.24
CA PHE A 109 4.94 12.47 -1.88
C PHE A 109 6.31 13.11 -1.55
N MET A 110 6.72 14.15 -2.28
CA MET A 110 7.96 14.89 -2.02
C MET A 110 7.86 15.85 -0.82
N GLN A 111 6.65 16.32 -0.44
CA GLN A 111 6.46 17.29 0.66
C GLN A 111 6.50 16.70 2.08
N GLY A 112 6.42 15.38 2.24
CA GLY A 112 6.50 14.71 3.56
C GLY A 112 7.90 14.70 4.21
N MET A 113 8.78 15.66 3.91
CA MET A 113 10.24 15.62 4.16
C MET A 113 10.73 16.28 5.46
N THR A 114 9.93 16.40 6.53
CA THR A 114 10.42 16.91 7.82
C THR A 114 10.05 15.99 8.99
N GLY A 115 11.03 15.23 9.49
CA GLY A 115 10.92 14.42 10.72
C GLY A 115 12.07 13.41 10.87
N ASN A 116 12.77 13.47 11.99
CA ASN A 116 14.05 12.80 12.29
C ASN A 116 14.00 11.27 12.18
N GLY A 117 14.78 10.70 11.26
CA GLY A 117 14.93 9.25 11.06
C GLY A 117 14.93 8.88 9.58
N GLN A 118 16.11 8.65 9.01
CA GLN A 118 16.39 8.57 7.57
C GLN A 118 15.84 7.30 6.89
N CYS A 119 15.59 7.42 5.58
CA CYS A 119 15.09 6.43 4.59
C CYS A 119 13.57 6.15 4.62
N ARG A 120 12.77 7.09 4.07
CA ARG A 120 11.38 6.83 3.68
C ARG A 120 11.35 6.24 2.27
N TYR A 121 11.42 4.92 2.16
CA TYR A 121 11.28 4.21 0.88
C TYR A 121 10.03 4.65 0.10
N GLU A 122 10.18 4.94 -1.19
CA GLU A 122 9.05 5.21 -2.07
C GLU A 122 8.20 3.94 -2.20
N LYS A 123 7.04 3.90 -1.54
CA LYS A 123 6.09 2.79 -1.66
C LYS A 123 5.46 2.78 -3.04
N ARG A 124 5.75 1.77 -3.84
CA ARG A 124 5.17 1.58 -5.18
C ARG A 124 4.28 0.36 -5.23
N PHE A 125 3.08 0.54 -5.78
CA PHE A 125 2.08 -0.53 -5.88
C PHE A 125 1.92 -0.97 -7.33
N TYR A 126 2.09 -2.27 -7.57
CA TYR A 126 1.95 -2.90 -8.88
C TYR A 126 0.81 -3.91 -8.87
N GLY A 127 0.06 -3.98 -9.97
CA GLY A 127 -1.09 -4.89 -10.07
C GLY A 127 -0.73 -6.37 -10.13
N HIS A 128 0.54 -6.72 -10.36
CA HIS A 128 1.02 -8.11 -10.40
C HIS A 128 2.54 -8.20 -10.17
N GLY A 129 3.01 -9.36 -9.69
CA GLY A 129 4.41 -9.58 -9.32
C GLY A 129 5.42 -9.35 -10.45
N ARG A 130 5.09 -9.72 -11.69
CA ARG A 130 6.00 -9.52 -12.84
C ARG A 130 6.38 -8.04 -13.08
N ALA A 131 5.44 -7.11 -12.87
CA ALA A 131 5.73 -5.68 -13.04
C ALA A 131 6.60 -5.14 -11.90
N ALA A 132 6.32 -5.60 -10.68
CA ALA A 132 7.09 -5.27 -9.50
C ALA A 132 8.54 -5.75 -9.60
N ALA A 133 8.78 -7.01 -9.99
CA ALA A 133 10.12 -7.55 -10.18
C ALA A 133 10.94 -6.76 -11.23
N LYS A 134 10.30 -6.37 -12.34
CA LYS A 134 10.94 -5.53 -13.36
C LYS A 134 11.34 -4.14 -12.82
N ALA A 135 10.54 -3.58 -11.92
CA ALA A 135 10.83 -2.30 -11.29
C ALA A 135 11.92 -2.41 -10.23
N TYR A 136 11.93 -3.50 -9.45
CA TYR A 136 12.93 -3.79 -8.43
C TYR A 136 14.35 -3.80 -9.01
N ASN A 137 14.54 -4.48 -10.15
CA ASN A 137 15.85 -4.52 -10.82
C ASN A 137 16.36 -3.15 -11.31
N ARG A 138 15.52 -2.11 -11.33
CA ARG A 138 15.87 -0.77 -11.83
C ARG A 138 16.07 0.24 -10.72
N GLN A 139 15.59 -0.03 -9.50
CA GLN A 139 15.51 0.96 -8.42
C GLN A 139 15.69 0.25 -7.06
N ILE A 140 16.84 0.46 -6.41
CA ILE A 140 17.26 -0.25 -5.19
C ILE A 140 16.60 0.32 -3.92
N ASP A 141 16.15 1.58 -3.95
CA ASP A 141 15.75 2.31 -2.73
C ASP A 141 14.22 2.48 -2.58
N ARG A 142 13.43 1.45 -2.90
CA ARG A 142 11.96 1.53 -2.92
C ARG A 142 11.31 0.29 -2.35
N GLU A 143 10.31 0.50 -1.49
CA GLU A 143 9.41 -0.57 -1.04
C GLU A 143 8.44 -0.88 -2.17
N ILE A 144 8.61 -2.05 -2.78
CA ILE A 144 7.80 -2.45 -3.93
C ILE A 144 6.76 -3.46 -3.47
N TYR A 145 5.51 -3.08 -3.63
CA TYR A 145 4.34 -3.91 -3.35
C TYR A 145 3.75 -4.44 -4.64
N TRP A 146 3.31 -5.69 -4.61
CA TRP A 146 2.52 -6.27 -5.69
C TRP A 146 1.32 -7.02 -5.15
N TYR A 147 0.24 -7.01 -5.92
CA TYR A 147 -0.99 -7.69 -5.54
C TYR A 147 -1.06 -9.08 -6.14
N ASP A 148 -1.52 -10.04 -5.34
CA ASP A 148 -1.86 -11.37 -5.80
C ASP A 148 -3.38 -11.54 -5.87
N ASP A 149 -3.90 -11.81 -7.07
CA ASP A 149 -5.32 -12.06 -7.29
C ASP A 149 -5.82 -13.33 -6.58
N ARG A 150 -4.95 -14.31 -6.31
CA ARG A 150 -5.34 -15.59 -5.69
C ARG A 150 -5.60 -15.42 -4.20
N THR A 151 -4.67 -14.80 -3.50
CA THR A 151 -4.75 -14.58 -2.04
C THR A 151 -5.42 -13.25 -1.68
N ARG A 152 -5.61 -12.35 -2.66
CA ARG A 152 -6.20 -11.01 -2.52
C ARG A 152 -5.47 -10.11 -1.53
N VAL A 153 -4.18 -10.36 -1.31
CA VAL A 153 -3.31 -9.55 -0.46
C VAL A 153 -2.17 -8.96 -1.27
N TRP A 154 -1.52 -7.97 -0.67
CA TRP A 154 -0.29 -7.39 -1.20
C TRP A 154 0.92 -8.11 -0.61
N TYR A 155 1.96 -8.26 -1.40
CA TYR A 155 3.26 -8.75 -0.97
C TYR A 155 4.29 -7.65 -1.10
N CYS A 156 5.17 -7.56 -0.13
CA CYS A 156 6.33 -6.67 -0.18
C CYS A 156 7.53 -7.43 -0.77
N LEU A 157 8.16 -6.86 -1.79
CA LEU A 157 9.51 -7.26 -2.18
C LEU A 157 10.47 -6.58 -1.20
N GLU A 158 10.87 -7.33 -0.18
CA GLU A 158 11.92 -6.88 0.73
C GLU A 158 13.23 -6.76 -0.07
N SER A 159 13.86 -5.59 -0.01
CA SER A 159 15.23 -5.43 -0.48
C SER A 159 16.09 -6.35 0.37
N SER A 160 16.60 -7.43 -0.21
CA SER A 160 17.60 -8.25 0.47
C SER A 160 18.76 -7.33 0.83
N SER A 161 18.95 -7.03 2.12
CA SER A 161 20.19 -6.42 2.58
C SER A 161 21.35 -7.23 1.99
N PRO A 162 22.31 -6.61 1.30
CA PRO A 162 23.47 -7.33 0.82
C PRO A 162 24.14 -8.00 2.02
N LYS A 163 24.40 -9.30 1.89
CA LYS A 163 25.19 -10.07 2.84
C LYS A 163 26.59 -9.50 2.99
#